data_AF-A0A2G4JET8-F1
#
_entry.id   AF-A0A2G4JET8-F1
#
_cell.length_a   1.000
_cell.length_b   1.000
_cell.length_c   1.000
_cell.angle_alpha   90.00
_cell.angle_beta   90.00
_cell.angle_gamma   90.00
#
_symmetry.space_group_name_H-M   'P 1'
#
loop_
_entity.id
_entity.type
_entity.pdbx_description
1 polymer ?
#
loop_
_entity_poly.entity_id
_entity_poly.type
_entity_poly.pdbx_seq_one_letter_code
_entity_poly.pdbx_strand_id
1 'polypeptide(L)'
;MRSRLLAFFGIVSLLVGCAGGNSAPPAPTAAEAAALLKDVDGRLLALGIDANQAGWVQQNFITVDTEAINAKSNKALIEAVAKHAKDATRVEGLQLPADKRRQINLLRLSLVMAAPGDQREATKLTTIAARMDGAYGRGK
;
A
#
# COMPACT_ATOMS: atom_id res chain seq x y z
N MET A 1 47.72 -60.24 14.87
CA MET A 1 48.32 -59.13 15.65
C MET A 1 48.05 -57.83 14.89
N ARG A 2 47.30 -56.92 15.52
CA ARG A 2 46.70 -55.72 14.90
C ARG A 2 47.74 -54.61 14.82
N SER A 3 48.14 -54.23 13.61
CA SER A 3 49.09 -53.12 13.38
C SER A 3 48.33 -51.80 13.24
N ARG A 4 48.77 -50.81 14.02
CA ARG A 4 48.29 -49.42 14.03
C ARG A 4 49.07 -48.63 12.97
N LEU A 5 48.40 -47.91 12.08
CA LEU A 5 49.03 -46.84 11.30
C LEU A 5 48.10 -45.61 11.18
N LEU A 6 48.50 -44.61 11.95
CA LEU A 6 48.53 -43.17 11.68
C LEU A 6 47.48 -42.57 10.73
N ALA A 7 46.50 -41.90 11.34
CA ALA A 7 45.70 -40.86 10.72
C ALA A 7 46.56 -39.63 10.38
N PHE A 8 46.65 -39.29 9.10
CA PHE A 8 47.13 -37.99 8.64
C PHE A 8 45.92 -37.11 8.32
N PHE A 9 45.70 -36.12 9.19
CA PHE A 9 44.75 -35.02 9.01
C PHE A 9 45.28 -34.09 7.91
N GLY A 10 44.77 -34.24 6.68
CA GLY A 10 45.01 -33.32 5.58
C GLY A 10 43.91 -32.27 5.52
N ILE A 11 44.11 -31.14 6.21
CA ILE A 11 43.29 -29.94 6.11
C ILE A 11 43.57 -29.30 4.75
N VAL A 12 42.62 -29.38 3.81
CA VAL A 12 42.58 -28.53 2.61
C VAL A 12 41.53 -27.46 2.86
N SER A 13 42.00 -26.22 2.91
CA SER A 13 41.22 -25.03 3.21
C SER A 13 41.02 -24.20 1.94
N LEU A 14 39.90 -23.47 1.90
CA LEU A 14 39.64 -22.24 1.13
C LEU A 14 39.48 -22.32 -0.40
N LEU A 15 38.23 -22.21 -0.85
CA LEU A 15 37.67 -21.06 -1.61
C LEU A 15 36.31 -21.45 -2.25
N VAL A 16 35.27 -21.63 -1.42
CA VAL A 16 33.90 -21.53 -1.92
C VAL A 16 33.53 -20.06 -1.85
N GLY A 17 33.70 -19.38 -2.98
CA GLY A 17 33.25 -18.02 -3.17
C GLY A 17 31.74 -17.97 -2.94
N CYS A 18 31.33 -17.25 -1.89
CA CYS A 18 29.99 -16.69 -1.83
C CYS A 18 29.90 -15.65 -2.95
N ALA A 19 29.56 -16.11 -4.15
CA ALA A 19 28.91 -15.27 -5.14
C ALA A 19 27.52 -14.94 -4.56
N GLY A 20 27.49 -13.93 -3.68
CA GLY A 20 26.30 -13.18 -3.37
C GLY A 20 25.88 -12.46 -4.63
N GLY A 21 25.29 -13.20 -5.56
CA GLY A 21 24.58 -12.67 -6.70
C GLY A 21 23.51 -11.77 -6.14
N ASN A 22 23.77 -10.47 -6.20
CA ASN A 22 22.79 -9.44 -5.90
C ASN A 22 21.78 -9.47 -7.07
N SER A 23 20.93 -10.50 -7.08
CA SER A 23 19.88 -10.69 -8.06
C SER A 23 18.93 -9.51 -7.92
N ALA A 24 19.03 -8.56 -8.85
CA ALA A 24 18.07 -7.48 -8.95
C ALA A 24 16.67 -8.09 -9.02
N PRO A 25 15.66 -7.49 -8.34
CA PRO A 25 14.29 -7.97 -8.43
C PRO A 25 13.90 -8.13 -9.90
N PRO A 26 13.17 -9.20 -10.27
CA PRO A 26 12.74 -9.41 -11.64
C PRO A 26 11.96 -8.18 -12.13
N ALA A 27 12.17 -7.85 -13.40
CA ALA A 27 11.47 -6.72 -14.02
C ALA A 27 9.95 -6.93 -13.97
N PRO A 28 9.18 -5.87 -13.70
CA PRO A 28 7.73 -5.94 -13.61
C PRO A 28 7.13 -6.41 -14.95
N THR A 29 5.98 -7.08 -14.90
CA THR A 29 5.33 -7.66 -16.09
C THR A 29 3.92 -7.11 -16.34
N ALA A 30 3.44 -7.22 -17.59
CA ALA A 30 2.07 -6.82 -17.93
C ALA A 30 1.00 -7.62 -17.17
N ALA A 31 1.28 -8.88 -16.81
CA ALA A 31 0.42 -9.70 -16.00
C ALA A 31 0.31 -9.17 -14.56
N GLU A 32 1.42 -8.74 -13.96
CA GLU A 32 1.42 -8.09 -12.64
C GLU A 32 0.65 -6.77 -12.66
N ALA A 33 0.77 -5.97 -13.73
CA ALA A 33 -0.02 -4.75 -13.89
C ALA A 33 -1.53 -5.05 -13.96
N ALA A 34 -1.92 -6.10 -14.69
CA ALA A 34 -3.32 -6.52 -14.76
C ALA A 34 -3.86 -7.03 -13.40
N ALA A 35 -3.04 -7.78 -12.66
CA ALA A 35 -3.39 -8.24 -11.33
C ALA A 35 -3.51 -7.08 -10.33
N LEU A 36 -2.60 -6.11 -10.39
CA LEU A 36 -2.66 -4.88 -9.59
C LEU A 36 -3.96 -4.13 -9.86
N LEU A 37 -4.31 -3.88 -11.13
CA LEU A 37 -5.53 -3.16 -11.48
C LEU A 37 -6.79 -3.88 -10.99
N LYS A 38 -6.84 -5.22 -11.10
CA LYS A 38 -7.96 -6.01 -10.59
C LYS A 38 -8.12 -5.90 -9.07
N ASP A 39 -7.01 -5.91 -8.32
CA ASP A 39 -7.02 -5.74 -6.87
C ASP A 39 -7.45 -4.32 -6.47
N VAL A 40 -6.89 -3.31 -7.14
CA VAL A 40 -7.22 -1.89 -6.96
C VAL A 40 -8.72 -1.66 -7.16
N ASP A 41 -9.27 -2.12 -8.28
CA ASP A 41 -10.68 -1.92 -8.61
C ASP A 41 -11.59 -2.52 -7.53
N GLY A 42 -11.32 -3.75 -7.09
CA GLY A 42 -12.11 -4.42 -6.06
C GLY A 42 -11.98 -3.75 -4.69
N ARG A 43 -10.75 -3.45 -4.28
CA ARG A 43 -10.45 -2.91 -2.94
C ARG A 43 -10.94 -1.48 -2.78
N LEU A 44 -10.65 -0.61 -3.75
CA LEU A 44 -11.02 0.79 -3.68
C LEU A 44 -12.52 1.01 -3.91
N LEU A 45 -13.19 0.16 -4.70
CA LEU A 45 -14.64 0.22 -4.81
C LEU A 45 -15.32 -0.06 -3.46
N ALA A 46 -14.93 -1.15 -2.78
CA ALA A 46 -15.51 -1.51 -1.50
C ALA A 46 -15.27 -0.43 -0.43
N LEU A 47 -14.02 0.01 -0.26
CA LEU A 47 -13.68 1.07 0.70
C LEU A 47 -14.31 2.41 0.33
N GLY A 48 -14.43 2.69 -0.96
CA GLY A 48 -15.10 3.88 -1.49
C GLY A 48 -16.56 3.91 -1.08
N ILE A 49 -17.29 2.80 -1.22
CA ILE A 49 -18.69 2.71 -0.79
C ILE A 49 -18.82 2.98 0.71
N ASP A 50 -18.00 2.31 1.54
CA ASP A 50 -18.03 2.47 3.00
C ASP A 50 -17.74 3.93 3.43
N ALA A 51 -16.72 4.55 2.83
CA ALA A 51 -16.36 5.94 3.10
C ALA A 51 -17.46 6.92 2.66
N ASN A 52 -18.05 6.71 1.47
CA ASN A 52 -19.12 7.57 0.98
C ASN A 52 -20.39 7.46 1.85
N GLN A 53 -20.76 6.25 2.29
CA GLN A 53 -21.89 6.05 3.19
C GLN A 53 -21.65 6.72 4.55
N ALA A 54 -20.46 6.56 5.13
CA ALA A 54 -20.10 7.20 6.39
C ALA A 54 -20.11 8.74 6.27
N GLY A 55 -19.56 9.27 5.18
CA GLY A 55 -19.57 10.71 4.89
C GLY A 55 -20.98 11.25 4.72
N TRP A 56 -21.85 10.55 4.01
CA TRP A 56 -23.26 10.92 3.88
C TRP A 56 -23.96 10.98 5.25
N VAL A 57 -23.78 9.97 6.09
CA VAL A 57 -24.36 9.95 7.44
C VAL A 57 -23.85 11.13 8.28
N GLN A 58 -22.54 11.42 8.27
CA GLN A 58 -22.00 12.60 8.97
C GLN A 58 -22.63 13.90 8.47
N GLN A 59 -22.76 14.09 7.15
CA GLN A 59 -23.31 15.31 6.57
C GLN A 59 -24.78 15.53 6.96
N ASN A 60 -25.55 14.47 7.18
CA ASN A 60 -26.94 14.54 7.61
C ASN A 60 -27.10 14.63 9.14
N PHE A 61 -26.15 14.08 9.89
CA PHE A 61 -26.16 14.01 11.34
C PHE A 61 -24.79 14.41 11.88
N ILE A 62 -24.51 15.71 11.98
CA ILE A 62 -23.17 16.22 12.32
C ILE A 62 -22.91 16.11 13.84
N THR A 63 -22.48 14.93 14.30
CA THR A 63 -22.21 14.60 15.70
C THR A 63 -20.78 14.08 15.87
N VAL A 64 -20.29 14.01 17.12
CA VAL A 64 -18.96 13.45 17.41
C VAL A 64 -18.83 11.99 16.97
N ASP A 65 -19.92 11.22 17.12
CA ASP A 65 -19.93 9.79 16.76
C ASP A 65 -19.87 9.60 15.24
N THR A 66 -20.62 10.40 14.47
CA THR A 66 -20.61 10.29 13.00
C THR A 66 -19.31 10.85 12.41
N GLU A 67 -18.71 11.88 13.01
CA GLU A 67 -17.35 12.33 12.69
C GLU A 67 -16.33 11.19 12.90
N ALA A 68 -16.43 10.45 14.01
CA ALA A 68 -15.53 9.33 14.29
C ALA A 68 -15.71 8.16 13.30
N ILE A 69 -16.95 7.85 12.93
CA ILE A 69 -17.27 6.82 11.92
C ILE A 69 -16.68 7.23 10.55
N ASN A 70 -16.91 8.47 10.11
CA ASN A 70 -16.36 8.97 8.85
C ASN A 70 -14.83 9.00 8.86
N ALA A 71 -14.21 9.48 9.94
CA ALA A 71 -12.75 9.50 10.10
C ALA A 71 -12.13 8.09 9.96
N LYS A 72 -12.79 7.07 10.52
CA LYS A 72 -12.35 5.67 10.44
C LYS A 72 -12.45 5.12 9.01
N SER A 73 -13.59 5.31 8.35
CA SER A 73 -13.78 4.82 6.98
C SER A 73 -12.87 5.54 5.98
N ASN A 74 -12.71 6.87 6.10
CA ASN A 74 -11.79 7.64 5.28
C ASN A 74 -10.33 7.25 5.51
N LYS A 75 -9.92 6.95 6.75
CA LYS A 75 -8.57 6.43 7.01
C LYS A 75 -8.29 5.18 6.19
N ALA A 76 -9.19 4.21 6.23
CA ALA A 76 -9.02 2.96 5.50
C ALA A 76 -8.93 3.17 3.98
N LEU A 77 -9.78 4.05 3.43
CA LEU A 77 -9.74 4.39 2.01
C LEU A 77 -8.43 5.10 1.62
N ILE A 78 -8.03 6.14 2.37
CA ILE A 78 -6.82 6.92 2.08
C ILE A 78 -5.56 6.06 2.17
N GLU A 79 -5.46 5.19 3.18
CA GLU A 79 -4.34 4.27 3.31
C GLU A 79 -4.25 3.29 2.14
N ALA A 80 -5.39 2.76 1.69
CA ALA A 80 -5.43 1.89 0.52
C ALA A 80 -5.04 2.64 -0.76
N VAL A 81 -5.55 3.85 -0.98
CA VAL A 81 -5.17 4.70 -2.11
C VAL A 81 -3.67 4.99 -2.08
N ALA A 82 -3.10 5.36 -0.93
CA ALA A 82 -1.67 5.65 -0.79
C ALA A 82 -0.81 4.43 -1.09
N LYS A 83 -1.20 3.26 -0.57
CA LYS A 83 -0.54 1.99 -0.87
C LYS A 83 -0.58 1.70 -2.38
N HIS A 84 -1.75 1.73 -2.98
CA HIS A 84 -1.92 1.37 -4.39
C HIS A 84 -1.29 2.38 -5.35
N ALA A 85 -1.29 3.68 -5.03
CA ALA A 85 -0.57 4.70 -5.77
C ALA A 85 0.95 4.43 -5.77
N LYS A 86 1.51 3.97 -4.64
CA LYS A 86 2.90 3.53 -4.54
C LYS A 86 3.14 2.24 -5.33
N ASP A 87 2.25 1.26 -5.26
CA ASP A 87 2.39 0.01 -6.04
C ASP A 87 2.35 0.28 -7.55
N ALA A 88 1.56 1.26 -7.99
CA ALA A 88 1.45 1.66 -9.38
C ALA A 88 2.76 2.21 -9.98
N THR A 89 3.66 2.78 -9.18
CA THR A 89 4.97 3.24 -9.68
C THR A 89 5.84 2.09 -10.17
N ARG A 90 5.59 0.86 -9.69
CA ARG A 90 6.33 -0.33 -10.13
C ARG A 90 6.02 -0.70 -11.58
N VAL A 91 4.83 -0.38 -12.07
CA VAL A 91 4.36 -0.82 -13.41
C VAL A 91 4.25 0.33 -14.41
N GLU A 92 4.62 1.55 -14.01
CA GLU A 92 4.54 2.77 -14.83
C GLU A 92 5.31 2.64 -16.16
N GLY A 93 6.50 2.04 -16.13
CA GLY A 93 7.37 1.91 -17.29
C GLY A 93 6.92 0.85 -18.31
N LEU A 94 5.86 0.10 -18.03
CA LEU A 94 5.38 -0.96 -18.91
C LEU A 94 4.61 -0.40 -20.11
N GLN A 95 4.84 -1.00 -21.28
CA GLN A 95 4.01 -0.74 -22.45
C GLN A 95 2.67 -1.47 -22.27
N LEU A 96 1.66 -0.74 -21.79
CA LEU A 96 0.31 -1.23 -21.57
C LEU A 96 -0.68 -0.68 -22.62
N PRO A 97 -1.78 -1.39 -22.90
CA PRO A 97 -2.95 -0.82 -23.58
C PRO A 97 -3.38 0.53 -22.98
N ALA A 98 -3.93 1.42 -23.83
CA ALA A 98 -4.18 2.82 -23.47
C ALA A 98 -5.15 2.99 -22.28
N ASP A 99 -6.16 2.13 -22.18
CA ASP A 99 -7.12 2.04 -21.08
C ASP A 99 -6.43 1.71 -19.74
N LYS A 100 -5.59 0.67 -19.71
CA LYS A 100 -4.85 0.25 -18.51
C LYS A 100 -3.84 1.31 -18.08
N ARG A 101 -3.14 1.91 -19.04
CA ARG A 101 -2.19 3.01 -18.79
C ARG A 101 -2.89 4.21 -18.17
N ARG A 102 -4.10 4.54 -18.64
CA ARG A 102 -4.92 5.61 -18.06
C ARG A 102 -5.30 5.29 -16.61
N GLN A 103 -5.72 4.06 -16.31
CA GLN A 103 -6.05 3.66 -14.93
C GLN A 103 -4.85 3.79 -13.99
N ILE A 104 -3.66 3.31 -14.40
CA ILE A 104 -2.41 3.47 -13.64
C ILE A 104 -2.07 4.95 -13.41
N ASN A 105 -2.22 5.80 -14.43
CA ASN A 105 -1.97 7.23 -14.30
C ASN A 105 -2.94 7.88 -13.31
N LEU A 106 -4.23 7.57 -13.38
CA LEU A 106 -5.23 8.10 -12.45
C LEU A 106 -4.96 7.64 -11.01
N LEU A 107 -4.57 6.39 -10.82
CA LEU A 107 -4.24 5.85 -9.50
C LEU A 107 -3.03 6.56 -8.88
N ARG A 108 -2.03 6.95 -9.67
CA ARG A 108 -0.87 7.71 -9.17
C ARG A 108 -1.22 9.14 -8.80
N LEU A 109 -2.26 9.70 -9.42
CA LEU A 109 -2.72 11.08 -9.22
C LEU A 109 -3.89 11.18 -8.22
N SER A 110 -4.43 10.07 -7.72
CA SER A 110 -5.67 10.06 -6.93
C SER A 110 -5.51 10.47 -5.47
N LEU A 111 -4.27 10.72 -5.01
CA LEU A 111 -3.99 11.13 -3.64
C LEU A 111 -4.35 12.61 -3.42
N VAL A 112 -5.55 12.85 -2.90
CA VAL A 112 -5.99 14.19 -2.43
C VAL A 112 -5.42 14.50 -1.04
N MET A 113 -5.29 13.47 -0.20
CA MET A 113 -4.70 13.55 1.12
C MET A 113 -3.73 12.38 1.28
N ALA A 114 -2.45 12.67 1.49
CA ALA A 114 -1.46 11.64 1.76
C ALA A 114 -1.46 11.34 3.26
N ALA A 115 -2.01 10.18 3.66
CA ALA A 115 -1.87 9.73 5.03
C ALA A 115 -0.38 9.44 5.34
N PRO A 116 0.14 9.93 6.48
CA PRO A 116 1.44 9.53 6.98
C PRO A 116 1.55 8.01 7.11
N GLY A 117 2.75 7.46 6.93
CA GLY A 117 2.97 6.02 7.11
C GLY A 117 2.78 5.55 8.55
N ASP A 118 2.93 6.45 9.53
CA ASP A 118 2.61 6.18 10.92
C ASP A 118 1.09 6.13 11.14
N GLN A 119 0.62 5.03 11.72
CA GLN A 119 -0.80 4.75 11.91
C GLN A 119 -1.49 5.72 12.88
N ARG A 120 -0.77 6.26 13.87
CA ARG A 120 -1.33 7.22 14.82
C ARG A 120 -1.51 8.57 14.15
N GLU A 121 -0.51 8.99 13.38
CA GLU A 121 -0.59 10.24 12.63
C GLU A 121 -1.67 10.17 11.52
N ALA A 122 -1.81 9.03 10.83
CA ALA A 122 -2.90 8.81 9.89
C ALA A 122 -4.29 8.93 10.56
N THR A 123 -4.45 8.33 11.74
CA THR A 123 -5.69 8.42 12.54
C THR A 123 -5.96 9.86 12.98
N LYS A 124 -4.93 10.55 13.44
CA LYS A 124 -5.02 11.94 13.88
C LYS A 124 -5.42 12.85 12.72
N LEU A 125 -4.79 12.68 11.55
CA LEU A 125 -5.10 13.44 10.34
C LEU A 125 -6.56 13.29 9.93
N THR A 126 -7.07 12.06 9.82
CA THR A 126 -8.46 11.84 9.38
C THR A 126 -9.47 12.28 10.42
N THR A 127 -9.12 12.19 11.71
CA THR A 127 -9.94 12.75 12.80
C THR A 127 -10.03 14.27 12.71
N ILE A 128 -8.91 14.95 12.46
CA ILE A 128 -8.89 16.41 12.27
C ILE A 128 -9.74 16.79 11.06
N ALA A 129 -9.57 16.09 9.93
CA ALA A 129 -10.34 16.36 8.72
C ALA A 129 -11.86 16.23 8.96
N ALA A 130 -12.32 15.12 9.56
CA ALA A 130 -13.73 14.93 9.85
C ALA A 130 -14.28 16.00 10.81
N ARG A 131 -13.49 16.41 11.81
CA ARG A 131 -13.86 17.51 12.73
C ARG A 131 -13.91 18.86 12.03
N MET A 132 -13.01 19.15 11.09
CA MET A 132 -13.06 20.37 10.29
C MET A 132 -14.33 20.43 9.45
N ASP A 133 -14.69 19.31 8.79
CA ASP A 133 -15.94 19.20 8.03
C ASP A 133 -17.16 19.41 8.94
N GLY A 134 -17.16 18.79 10.13
CA GLY A 134 -18.25 18.94 11.09
C GLY A 134 -18.34 20.34 11.72
N ALA A 135 -17.20 20.97 12.03
CA ALA A 135 -17.15 22.34 12.52
C ALA A 135 -17.73 23.32 11.48
N TYR A 136 -17.22 23.24 10.26
CA TYR A 136 -17.73 24.03 9.14
C TYR A 136 -19.22 23.80 8.89
N GLY A 137 -19.66 22.54 8.85
CA GLY A 137 -21.07 22.19 8.63
C GLY A 137 -22.02 22.65 9.74
N ARG A 138 -21.52 22.83 10.98
CA ARG A 138 -22.29 23.43 12.09
C ARG A 138 -22.21 24.95 12.13
N GLY A 139 -21.40 25.59 11.27
CA GLY A 139 -21.12 27.02 11.34
C GLY A 139 -20.34 27.42 12.59
N LYS A 140 -19.39 26.59 13.02
CA LYS A 140 -18.55 26.81 14.22
C LYS A 140 -17.06 26.73 13.90
#